data_AF-A0A7W4ER79-F1
#
_entry.id   AF-A0A7W4ER79-F1
#
_cell.length_a   1.000
_cell.length_b   1.000
_cell.length_c   1.000
_cell.angle_alpha   90.00
_cell.angle_beta   90.00
_cell.angle_gamma   90.00
#
_symmetry.space_group_name_H-M   'P 1'
#
loop_
_entity.id
_entity.type
_entity.pdbx_description
1 polymer ?
#
loop_
_entity_poly.entity_id
_entity_poly.type
_entity_poly.pdbx_seq_one_letter_code
_entity_poly.pdbx_strand_id
1 'polypeptide(L)'
;MPILSRSLLADLGINLSDEDYQSLADHFESTLEERVINEIVLELSPEQAEELSHMQEASDDQIVDWVRANVPDFADIVSDEIDILLGELAEDSEKMAA
;
A
#
# COMPACT_ATOMS: atom_id res chain seq x y z
N MET A 1 11.51 -2.75 6.30
CA MET A 1 11.33 -1.51 7.10
C MET A 1 9.83 -1.30 7.13
N PRO A 2 9.20 -1.15 8.30
CA PRO A 2 7.76 -0.90 8.35
C PRO A 2 7.46 0.41 7.61
N ILE A 3 6.41 0.41 6.80
CA ILE A 3 6.02 1.57 5.99
C ILE A 3 5.57 2.70 6.91
N LEU A 4 4.79 2.34 7.94
CA LEU A 4 4.41 3.22 9.02
C LEU A 4 5.53 3.26 10.09
N SER A 5 5.94 4.46 10.51
CA SER A 5 6.94 4.63 11.57
C SER A 5 6.35 5.27 12.83
N ARG A 6 6.86 4.89 14.01
CA ARG A 6 6.43 5.47 15.29
C ARG A 6 6.70 6.96 15.39
N SER A 7 7.81 7.43 14.81
CA SER A 7 8.12 8.86 14.76
C SER A 7 7.07 9.63 13.95
N LEU A 8 6.64 9.09 12.81
CA LEU A 8 5.60 9.71 11.99
C LEU A 8 4.29 9.83 12.76
N LEU A 9 3.87 8.77 13.45
CA LEU A 9 2.67 8.80 14.29
C LEU A 9 2.77 9.84 15.40
N ALA A 10 3.92 9.93 16.07
CA ALA A 10 4.15 10.92 17.11
C ALA A 10 4.11 12.36 16.55
N ASP A 11 4.64 12.59 15.35
CA ASP A 11 4.57 13.89 14.66
C ASP A 11 3.12 14.29 14.31
N LEU A 12 2.26 13.29 14.06
CA LEU A 12 0.80 13.46 13.89
C LEU A 12 0.04 13.58 15.22
N GLY A 13 0.72 13.56 16.36
CA GLY A 13 0.11 13.61 17.70
C GLY A 13 -0.52 12.30 18.15
N ILE A 14 -0.30 11.20 17.42
CA ILE A 14 -0.83 9.87 17.69
C ILE A 14 0.17 9.11 18.56
N ASN A 15 -0.18 8.86 19.82
CA ASN A 15 0.66 8.13 20.75
C ASN A 15 0.00 6.81 21.17
N LEU A 16 0.47 5.70 20.60
CA LEU A 16 -0.11 4.37 20.75
C LEU A 16 0.70 3.48 21.68
N SER A 17 0.02 2.49 22.27
CA SER A 17 0.68 1.34 22.87
C SER A 17 1.39 0.50 21.80
N ASP A 18 2.26 -0.42 22.20
CA ASP A 18 2.93 -1.30 21.24
C ASP A 18 1.97 -2.22 20.49
N GLU A 19 0.92 -2.68 21.16
CA GLU A 19 -0.12 -3.55 20.57
C GLU A 19 -0.98 -2.78 19.57
N ASP A 20 -1.40 -1.56 19.93
CA ASP A 20 -2.19 -0.71 19.05
C ASP A 20 -1.36 -0.24 17.84
N TYR A 21 -0.08 0.06 18.03
CA TYR A 21 0.84 0.37 16.94
C TYR A 21 0.94 -0.80 15.96
N GLN A 22 1.14 -2.02 16.45
CA GLN A 22 1.27 -3.18 15.59
C GLN A 22 -0.02 -3.42 14.81
N SER A 23 -1.18 -3.33 15.47
CA SER A 23 -2.48 -3.49 14.82
C SER A 23 -2.74 -2.43 13.75
N LEU A 24 -2.36 -1.17 14.01
CA LEU A 24 -2.46 -0.10 13.02
C LEU A 24 -1.49 -0.32 11.85
N ALA A 25 -0.25 -0.73 12.13
CA ALA A 25 0.75 -0.99 11.09
C ALA A 25 0.31 -2.14 10.18
N ASP A 26 -0.17 -3.25 10.74
CA ASP A 26 -0.68 -4.39 9.97
C ASP A 26 -1.89 -3.99 9.11
N HIS A 27 -2.82 -3.20 9.67
CA HIS A 27 -3.96 -2.70 8.92
C HIS A 27 -3.56 -1.74 7.80
N PHE A 28 -2.61 -0.84 8.06
CA PHE A 28 -2.08 0.10 7.08
C PHE A 28 -1.40 -0.64 5.92
N GLU A 29 -0.54 -1.62 6.22
CA GLU A 29 0.14 -2.43 5.20
C GLU A 29 -0.87 -3.22 4.36
N SER A 30 -1.82 -3.92 4.98
CA SER A 30 -2.87 -4.64 4.24
C SER A 30 -3.72 -3.70 3.36
N THR A 31 -4.05 -2.51 3.85
CA THR A 31 -4.85 -1.54 3.07
C THR A 31 -4.07 -1.01 1.88
N LEU A 32 -2.77 -0.71 2.08
CA LEU A 32 -1.89 -0.28 1.01
C LEU A 32 -1.76 -1.38 -0.06
N GLU A 33 -1.54 -2.63 0.34
CA GLU A 33 -1.45 -3.75 -0.59
C GLU A 33 -2.71 -3.88 -1.45
N GLU A 34 -3.90 -3.82 -0.84
CA GLU A 34 -5.17 -3.89 -1.59
C GLU A 34 -5.33 -2.73 -2.58
N ARG A 35 -5.01 -1.50 -2.17
CA ARG A 35 -5.15 -0.31 -3.02
C ARG A 35 -4.16 -0.32 -4.17
N VAL A 36 -2.90 -0.66 -3.91
CA VAL A 36 -1.86 -0.81 -4.93
C VAL A 36 -2.23 -1.88 -5.94
N ILE A 37 -2.70 -3.06 -5.49
CA ILE A 37 -3.14 -4.13 -6.40
C ILE A 37 -4.31 -3.66 -7.27
N ASN A 38 -5.29 -2.96 -6.69
CA ASN A 38 -6.42 -2.44 -7.45
C ASN A 38 -5.96 -1.45 -8.53
N GLU A 39 -5.08 -0.51 -8.20
CA GLU A 39 -4.60 0.49 -9.17
C GLU A 39 -3.78 -0.18 -10.29
N ILE A 40 -2.90 -1.12 -9.94
CA ILE A 40 -2.18 -1.93 -10.93
C ILE A 40 -3.16 -2.59 -11.90
N VAL A 41 -4.20 -3.26 -11.40
CA VAL A 41 -5.19 -3.95 -12.24
C VAL A 41 -5.96 -2.97 -13.14
N LEU A 42 -6.18 -1.73 -12.70
CA LEU A 42 -6.83 -0.69 -13.51
C LEU A 42 -5.93 -0.17 -14.63
N GLU A 43 -4.60 -0.22 -14.47
CA GLU A 43 -3.66 0.17 -15.50
C GLU A 43 -3.39 -0.91 -16.56
N LEU A 44 -3.66 -2.18 -16.25
CA LEU A 44 -3.40 -3.28 -17.17
C LEU A 44 -4.29 -3.21 -18.42
N SER A 45 -3.67 -3.43 -19.58
CA SER A 45 -4.42 -3.75 -20.79
C SER A 45 -5.14 -5.10 -20.64
N PRO A 46 -6.20 -5.37 -21.42
CA PRO A 46 -6.87 -6.68 -21.42
C PRO A 46 -5.91 -7.85 -21.65
N GLU A 47 -4.92 -7.68 -22.54
CA GLU A 47 -3.91 -8.70 -22.84
C GLU A 47 -2.95 -8.93 -21.66
N GLN A 48 -2.54 -7.86 -20.97
CA GLN A 48 -1.68 -7.97 -19.79
C GLN A 48 -2.42 -8.61 -18.61
N ALA A 49 -3.71 -8.28 -18.42
CA ALA A 49 -4.55 -8.92 -17.42
C ALA A 49 -4.76 -10.41 -17.71
N GLU A 50 -4.96 -10.79 -18.97
CA GLU A 50 -5.02 -12.19 -19.39
C GLU A 50 -3.69 -12.92 -19.10
N GLU A 51 -2.56 -12.32 -19.45
CA GLU A 51 -1.23 -12.87 -19.17
C GLU A 51 -1.02 -13.11 -17.67
N LEU A 52 -1.31 -12.10 -16.83
CA LEU A 52 -1.20 -12.21 -15.38
C LEU A 52 -2.11 -13.32 -14.82
N SER A 53 -3.32 -13.50 -15.38
CA SER A 53 -4.26 -14.55 -14.95
C SER A 53 -3.74 -15.97 -15.19
N HIS A 54 -2.78 -16.13 -16.11
CA HIS A 54 -2.12 -17.41 -16.40
C HIS A 54 -0.87 -17.67 -15.54
N MET A 55 -0.43 -16.70 -14.74
CA MET A 55 0.76 -16.81 -13.89
C MET A 55 0.49 -17.47 -12.52
N GLN A 56 -0.53 -18.32 -12.39
CA GLN A 56 -0.91 -18.95 -11.11
C GLN A 56 0.17 -19.88 -10.52
N GLU A 57 1.05 -20.42 -11.35
CA GLU A 57 2.18 -21.26 -10.93
C GLU A 57 3.50 -20.47 -10.84
N ALA A 58 3.48 -19.17 -11.13
CA ALA A 58 4.66 -18.31 -11.02
C ALA A 58 4.99 -18.08 -9.55
N SER A 59 6.29 -17.96 -9.26
CA SER A 59 6.75 -17.51 -7.95
C SER A 59 6.51 -16.01 -7.75
N ASP A 60 6.46 -15.57 -6.50
CA ASP A 60 6.30 -14.15 -6.15
C ASP A 60 7.32 -13.26 -6.86
N ASP A 61 8.59 -13.70 -6.94
CA ASP A 61 9.66 -12.98 -7.65
C ASP A 61 9.33 -12.79 -9.15
N GLN A 62 8.75 -13.81 -9.79
CA GLN A 62 8.35 -13.73 -11.20
C GLN A 62 7.15 -12.78 -11.40
N ILE A 63 6.21 -12.76 -10.46
CA ILE A 63 5.08 -11.82 -10.50
C ILE A 63 5.60 -10.39 -10.32
N VAL A 64 6.51 -10.15 -9.38
CA VAL A 64 7.13 -8.84 -9.15
C VAL A 64 7.88 -8.35 -10.39
N ASP A 65 8.70 -9.20 -11.01
CA ASP A 65 9.43 -8.85 -12.22
C ASP A 65 8.48 -8.54 -13.39
N TRP A 66 7.39 -9.31 -13.52
CA TRP A 66 6.35 -9.05 -14.52
C TRP A 66 5.66 -7.70 -14.29
N VAL A 67 5.25 -7.40 -13.05
CA VAL A 67 4.60 -6.13 -12.70
C VAL A 67 5.52 -4.96 -13.04
N ARG A 68 6.80 -5.02 -12.66
CA ARG A 68 7.77 -3.95 -12.98
C ARG A 68 8.00 -3.77 -14.49
N ALA A 69 7.90 -4.83 -15.27
CA ALA A 69 8.07 -4.76 -16.72
C ALA A 69 6.84 -4.23 -17.46
N ASN A 70 5.64 -4.44 -16.89
CA ASN A 70 4.36 -4.18 -17.55
C ASN A 70 3.61 -2.96 -17.00
N VAL A 71 3.95 -2.53 -15.79
CA VAL A 71 3.38 -1.37 -15.09
C VAL A 71 4.51 -0.36 -14.88
N PRO A 72 4.76 0.52 -15.86
CA PRO A 72 5.91 1.45 -15.81
C PRO A 72 5.83 2.43 -14.63
N ASP A 73 4.61 2.75 -14.19
CA ASP A 73 4.35 3.72 -13.13
C ASP A 73 4.16 3.03 -11.75
N PHE A 74 4.51 1.75 -11.62
CA PHE A 74 4.34 0.96 -10.39
C PHE A 74 4.92 1.65 -9.14
N ALA A 75 6.11 2.24 -9.25
CA ALA A 75 6.73 2.93 -8.12
C ALA A 75 5.97 4.20 -7.72
N ASP A 76 5.40 4.90 -8.70
CA ASP A 76 4.63 6.13 -8.49
C ASP A 76 3.27 5.78 -7.89
N ILE A 77 2.59 4.73 -8.37
CA ILE A 77 1.36 4.18 -7.77
C ILE A 77 1.56 3.87 -6.29
N VAL A 78 2.64 3.14 -5.94
CA VAL A 78 2.92 2.80 -4.54
C VAL A 78 3.16 4.06 -3.71
N SER A 79 3.89 5.04 -4.24
CA SER A 79 4.15 6.29 -3.53
C SER A 79 2.88 7.10 -3.31
N ASP A 80 2.04 7.21 -4.34
CA ASP A 80 0.78 7.96 -4.31
C ASP A 80 -0.20 7.35 -3.29
N GLU A 81 -0.34 6.02 -3.28
CA GLU A 81 -1.22 5.35 -2.32
C GLU A 81 -0.70 5.46 -0.88
N ILE A 82 0.63 5.46 -0.66
CA ILE A 82 1.22 5.76 0.65
C ILE A 82 0.84 7.17 1.09
N ASP A 83 1.05 8.17 0.23
CA ASP A 83 0.78 9.57 0.55
C ASP A 83 -0.71 9.81 0.83
N ILE A 84 -1.61 9.16 0.07
CA ILE A 84 -3.06 9.22 0.31
C ILE A 84 -3.41 8.60 1.67
N LEU A 85 -2.92 7.39 1.97
CA LEU A 85 -3.22 6.71 3.23
C LEU A 85 -2.67 7.46 4.45
N LEU A 86 -1.49 8.08 4.31
CA LEU A 86 -0.94 8.95 5.36
C LEU A 86 -1.77 10.22 5.56
N GLY A 87 -2.30 10.80 4.48
CA GLY A 87 -3.25 11.91 4.53
C GLY A 87 -4.55 11.53 5.25
N GLU A 88 -5.15 10.39 4.89
CA GLU A 88 -6.35 9.85 5.54
C GLU A 88 -6.13 9.61 7.04
N LEU A 89 -4.98 9.02 7.41
CA LEU A 89 -4.60 8.80 8.80
C LEU A 89 -4.46 10.12 9.59
N ALA A 90 -3.85 11.14 8.99
CA ALA A 90 -3.72 12.45 9.60
C ALA A 90 -5.09 13.11 9.83
N GLU A 91 -5.97 13.10 8.82
CA GLU A 91 -7.33 13.64 8.92
C GLU A 91 -8.17 12.93 10.00
N ASP A 92 -8.08 11.61 10.08
CA ASP A 92 -8.82 10.85 11.08
C ASP A 92 -8.30 11.11 12.49
N SER A 93 -7.00 11.32 12.65
CA SER A 93 -6.42 11.72 13.94
C SER A 93 -6.89 13.09 14.41
N GLU A 94 -7.01 14.08 13.51
CA GLU A 94 -7.57 15.39 13.82
C GLU A 94 -9.03 15.31 14.24
N LYS A 95 -9.84 14.50 13.55
CA LYS A 95 -11.25 14.27 13.91
C LYS A 95 -11.42 13.62 15.28
N MET A 96 -10.48 12.79 15.72
CA MET A 96 -10.51 12.17 17.05
C MET A 96 -10.01 13.10 18.16
N ALA A 97 -9.20 14.11 17.82
CA ALA A 97 -8.65 15.08 18.76
C ALA A 97 -9.55 16.32 18.99
N ALA A 98 -10.53 16.56 18.10
CA ALA A 98 -11.48 17.68 18.15
C ALA A 98 -12.74 17.39 18.99
#